data_AF-A0A3M2HMW8-F1
#
_entry.id   AF-A0A3M2HMW8-F1
#
_cell.length_a   1.000
_cell.length_b   1.000
_cell.length_c   1.000
_cell.angle_alpha   90.00
_cell.angle_beta   90.00
_cell.angle_gamma   90.00
#
_symmetry.space_group_name_H-M   'P 1'
#
loop_
_entity.id
_entity.type
_entity.pdbx_description
1 polymer ?
#
loop_
_entity_poly.entity_id
_entity_poly.type
_entity_poly.pdbx_seq_one_letter_code
_entity_poly.pdbx_strand_id
1 'polypeptide(L)'
;MGIVKISDAMHDNLRVAGGALSRSINAQAEHWMRIGLLAELHPDLNHHDICKLLIRAEQAGGLDVQKLCIETGFPTDAKTQSATRASV
;
A
#
# COMPACT_ATOMS: atom_id res chain seq x y z
N MET A 1 -4.53 11.05 11.85
CA MET A 1 -4.54 9.74 11.17
C MET A 1 -5.98 9.28 11.03
N GLY A 2 -6.48 9.08 9.81
CA GLY A 2 -7.81 8.52 9.58
C GLY A 2 -7.82 7.05 9.98
N ILE A 3 -8.59 6.68 11.00
CA ILE A 3 -8.74 5.29 11.40
C ILE A 3 -9.73 4.65 10.41
N VAL A 4 -9.23 3.73 9.57
CA VAL A 4 -10.10 2.92 8.71
C VAL A 4 -10.78 1.88 9.59
N LYS A 5 -12.10 1.96 9.71
CA LYS A 5 -12.90 0.95 10.42
C LYS A 5 -13.05 -0.28 9.53
N ILE A 6 -12.61 -1.43 10.03
CA ILE A 6 -12.79 -2.75 9.42
C ILE A 6 -13.83 -3.48 10.27
N SER A 7 -14.78 -4.17 9.63
CA SER A 7 -15.76 -4.98 10.37
C SER A 7 -15.09 -6.12 11.13
N ASP A 8 -15.61 -6.49 12.29
CA ASP A 8 -15.07 -7.56 13.14
C ASP A 8 -14.87 -8.88 12.37
N ALA A 9 -15.86 -9.28 11.57
CA ALA A 9 -15.78 -10.51 10.76
C ALA A 9 -14.60 -10.49 9.76
N MET A 10 -14.35 -9.34 9.13
CA MET A 10 -13.22 -9.18 8.20
C MET A 10 -11.88 -9.16 8.95
N HIS A 11 -11.85 -8.54 10.14
CA HIS A 11 -10.66 -8.55 10.99
C HIS A 11 -10.28 -9.98 11.42
N ASP A 12 -11.25 -10.81 11.81
CA ASP A 12 -11.00 -12.21 12.15
C ASP A 12 -10.52 -13.04 10.95
N ASN A 13 -11.13 -12.87 9.78
CA ASN A 13 -10.66 -13.52 8.56
C ASN A 13 -9.21 -13.14 8.21
N LEU A 14 -8.85 -11.86 8.33
CA LEU A 14 -7.49 -11.38 8.10
C LEU A 14 -6.51 -11.94 9.14
N ARG A 15 -6.93 -12.14 10.39
CA ARG A 15 -6.11 -12.75 11.43
C ARG A 15 -5.77 -14.21 11.10
N VAL A 16 -6.76 -14.98 10.65
CA VAL A 16 -6.54 -16.37 10.23
C VAL A 16 -5.63 -16.45 9.00
N ALA A 17 -5.92 -15.65 7.96
CA ALA A 17 -5.11 -15.61 6.75
C ALA A 17 -3.67 -15.14 7.01
N GLY A 18 -3.50 -14.11 7.85
CA GLY A 18 -2.19 -13.62 8.26
C GLY A 18 -1.35 -14.69 8.95
N GLY A 19 -1.96 -15.47 9.85
CA GLY A 19 -1.32 -16.63 10.47
C GLY A 19 -0.85 -17.68 9.44
N ALA A 20 -1.70 -18.02 8.47
CA ALA A 20 -1.36 -18.96 7.40
C ALA A 20 -0.24 -18.45 6.47
N LEU A 21 -0.19 -17.14 6.23
CA LEU A 21 0.81 -16.48 5.39
C LEU A 21 2.03 -15.96 6.16
N SER A 22 2.12 -16.27 7.47
CA SER A 22 3.20 -15.79 8.35
C SER A 22 3.41 -14.27 8.31
N ARG A 23 2.32 -13.49 8.23
CA ARG A 23 2.32 -12.02 8.20
C ARG A 23 1.34 -11.41 9.20
N SER A 24 1.65 -10.21 9.72
CA SER A 24 0.75 -9.46 10.59
C SER A 24 -0.45 -8.88 9.83
N ILE A 25 -1.50 -8.47 10.54
CA ILE A 25 -2.67 -7.81 9.92
C ILE A 25 -2.27 -6.50 9.23
N ASN A 26 -1.36 -5.71 9.83
CA ASN A 26 -0.87 -4.47 9.23
C ASN A 26 -0.08 -4.75 7.95
N ALA A 27 0.84 -5.73 7.98
CA ALA A 27 1.53 -6.17 6.77
C ALA A 27 0.52 -6.71 5.73
N GLN A 28 -0.59 -7.31 6.18
CA GLN A 28 -1.64 -7.76 5.29
C GLN A 28 -2.35 -6.62 4.57
N ALA A 29 -2.75 -5.59 5.31
CA ALA A 29 -3.34 -4.38 4.77
C ALA A 29 -2.39 -3.66 3.82
N GLU A 30 -1.13 -3.45 4.23
CA GLU A 30 -0.14 -2.72 3.43
C GLU A 30 0.12 -3.38 2.08
N HIS A 31 0.26 -4.69 2.04
CA HIS A 31 0.42 -5.44 0.80
C HIS A 31 -0.79 -5.28 -0.15
N TRP A 32 -2.01 -5.34 0.36
CA TRP A 32 -3.20 -5.12 -0.47
C TRP A 32 -3.33 -3.67 -0.94
N MET A 33 -2.93 -2.69 -0.12
CA MET A 33 -2.84 -1.28 -0.54
C MET A 33 -1.83 -1.10 -1.68
N ARG A 34 -0.65 -1.73 -1.60
CA ARG A 34 0.34 -1.70 -2.69
C ARG A 34 -0.18 -2.36 -3.96
N ILE A 35 -0.86 -3.51 -3.86
CA ILE A 35 -1.49 -4.16 -5.02
C ILE A 35 -2.53 -3.24 -5.66
N GLY A 36 -3.42 -2.65 -4.86
CA GLY A 36 -4.46 -1.76 -5.37
C GLY A 36 -3.89 -0.55 -6.10
N LEU A 37 -2.86 0.09 -5.53
CA LEU A 37 -2.15 1.19 -6.20
C LEU A 37 -1.54 0.73 -7.54
N LEU A 38 -0.79 -0.38 -7.55
CA LEU A 38 -0.14 -0.86 -8.77
C LEU A 38 -1.15 -1.28 -9.84
N ALA A 39 -2.30 -1.83 -9.45
CA ALA A 39 -3.39 -2.15 -10.38
C ALA A 39 -3.98 -0.89 -11.01
N GLU A 40 -4.10 0.19 -10.24
CA GLU A 40 -4.58 1.49 -10.73
C GLU A 40 -3.57 2.15 -11.68
N LEU A 41 -2.27 2.08 -11.34
CA LEU A 41 -1.19 2.64 -12.16
C LEU A 41 -0.91 1.84 -13.45
N HIS A 42 -1.19 0.54 -13.42
CA HIS A 42 -0.90 -0.38 -14.50
C HIS A 42 -2.12 -1.28 -14.79
N PRO A 43 -3.19 -0.72 -15.38
CA PRO A 43 -4.46 -1.44 -15.59
C PRO A 43 -4.33 -2.67 -16.50
N ASP A 44 -3.30 -2.73 -17.34
CA ASP A 44 -3.03 -3.85 -18.24
C ASP A 44 -2.32 -5.04 -17.56
N LEU A 45 -1.80 -4.85 -16.33
CA LEU A 45 -1.12 -5.91 -15.60
C LEU A 45 -2.11 -6.75 -14.79
N ASN A 46 -1.96 -8.07 -14.87
CA ASN A 46 -2.68 -8.98 -14.00
C ASN A 46 -2.03 -9.06 -12.61
N HIS A 47 -2.74 -9.69 -11.67
CA HIS A 47 -2.27 -9.86 -10.29
C HIS A 47 -0.90 -10.54 -10.18
N HIS A 48 -0.62 -11.53 -11.03
CA HIS A 48 0.66 -12.24 -11.00
C HIS A 48 1.82 -11.34 -11.44
N ASP A 49 1.62 -10.49 -12.44
CA ASP A 49 2.64 -9.53 -12.89
C ASP A 49 2.86 -8.42 -11.86
N ILE A 50 1.80 -7.96 -11.17
CA ILE A 50 1.90 -7.05 -10.02
C ILE A 50 2.72 -7.69 -8.89
N CYS A 51 2.47 -8.96 -8.56
CA CYS A 51 3.24 -9.69 -7.54
C CYS A 51 4.73 -9.77 -7.92
N LYS A 52 5.07 -10.03 -9.19
CA LYS A 52 6.46 -9.99 -9.65
C LYS A 52 7.10 -8.62 -9.49
N LEU A 53 6.35 -7.55 -9.76
CA LEU A 53 6.82 -6.17 -9.58
C LEU A 53 7.11 -5.89 -8.10
N LEU A 54 6.22 -6.31 -7.19
CA LEU A 54 6.43 -6.18 -5.74
C LEU A 54 7.67 -6.94 -5.25
N ILE A 55 7.89 -8.16 -5.73
CA ILE A 55 9.09 -8.94 -5.37
C ILE A 55 10.36 -8.23 -5.85
N ARG A 56 10.36 -7.69 -7.08
CA ARG A 56 11.50 -6.94 -7.62
C ARG A 56 11.76 -5.65 -6.83
N ALA A 57 10.70 -4.94 -6.44
CA ALA A 57 10.82 -3.74 -5.63
C ALA A 57 11.42 -4.06 -4.25
N GLU A 58 10.96 -5.13 -3.60
CA GLU A 58 11.51 -5.58 -2.31
C GLU A 58 13.01 -5.92 -2.43
N GLN A 59 13.40 -6.65 -3.48
CA GLN A 59 14.82 -6.96 -3.75
C GLN A 59 15.66 -5.70 -4.02
N ALA A 60 15.05 -4.63 -4.51
CA ALA A 60 15.68 -3.33 -4.76
C ALA A 60 15.68 -2.40 -3.53
N GLY A 61 15.22 -2.87 -2.36
CA GLY A 61 15.18 -2.09 -1.12
C GLY A 61 13.80 -1.53 -0.75
N GLY A 62 12.74 -2.01 -1.40
CA GLY A 62 11.35 -1.66 -1.10
C GLY A 62 10.66 -0.86 -2.22
N LEU A 63 9.35 -0.71 -2.09
CA LEU A 63 8.52 0.06 -3.04
C LEU A 63 8.42 1.54 -2.63
N ASP A 64 9.04 2.44 -3.40
CA ASP A 64 8.85 3.89 -3.25
C ASP A 64 7.57 4.36 -3.96
N VAL A 65 6.47 4.35 -3.20
CA VAL A 65 5.14 4.76 -3.65
C VAL A 65 5.12 6.22 -4.11
N GLN A 66 5.85 7.12 -3.45
CA GLN A 66 5.83 8.54 -3.82
C GLN A 66 6.46 8.76 -5.19
N LYS A 67 7.61 8.13 -5.42
CA LYS A 67 8.30 8.18 -6.72
C LYS A 67 7.43 7.60 -7.84
N LEU A 68 6.79 6.45 -7.60
CA LEU A 68 5.89 5.81 -8.57
C LEU A 68 4.70 6.69 -8.96
N CYS A 69 4.03 7.31 -7.98
CA CYS A 69 2.92 8.22 -8.28
C CYS A 69 3.38 9.43 -9.12
N ILE A 70 4.56 9.99 -8.84
CA ILE A 70 5.12 11.10 -9.63
C ILE A 70 5.40 10.66 -11.08
N GLU A 71 6.03 9.49 -11.27
CA GLU A 71 6.37 8.96 -12.60
C GLU A 71 5.13 8.65 -13.44
N THR A 72 4.03 8.25 -12.79
CA THR A 72 2.77 7.88 -13.44
C THR A 72 1.76 9.03 -13.54
N GLY A 73 2.10 10.22 -13.03
CA GLY A 73 1.21 11.38 -13.01
C GLY A 73 0.05 11.27 -12.02
N PHE A 74 0.09 10.31 -11.09
CA PHE A 74 -0.88 10.16 -10.02
C PHE A 74 -0.67 11.26 -8.97
N PRO A 75 -1.73 11.96 -8.52
CA PRO A 75 -1.59 13.04 -7.56
C PRO A 75 -1.04 12.51 -6.23
N THR A 76 0.13 13.00 -5.84
CA THR A 76 0.63 12.85 -4.47
C THR A 76 0.14 14.03 -3.65
N ASP A 77 -0.39 13.77 -2.45
CA ASP A 77 -0.78 14.78 -1.48
C ASP A 77 0.45 15.50 -0.88
N ALA A 78 1.35 16.01 -1.71
CA ALA A 78 2.56 16.72 -1.30
C ALA A 78 2.27 18.07 -0.60
N LYS A 79 1.00 18.52 -0.56
CA LYS A 79 0.61 19.81 0.04
C LYS A 79 0.33 19.77 1.55
N THR A 80 0.36 18.61 2.22
CA THR A 80 -0.07 18.54 3.64
C THR A 80 1.07 18.71 4.67
N GLN A 81 2.35 18.75 4.27
CA GLN A 81 3.47 18.82 5.23
C GLN A 81 4.09 20.22 5.48
N SER A 82 3.64 21.30 4.83
CA SER A 82 4.23 22.63 5.05
C SER A 82 3.46 23.55 6.01
N ALA A 83 2.36 23.11 6.64
CA ALA A 83 1.47 24.00 7.40
C ALA A 83 1.46 23.80 8.94
N THR A 84 2.31 22.94 9.51
CA THR A 84 2.29 22.68 10.98
C THR A 84 3.55 23.14 11.72
N ARG A 85 4.40 24.00 11.12
CA ARG A 85 5.59 24.54 11.80
C ARG A 85 5.65 26.07 11.87
N ALA A 86 4.51 26.75 11.72
CA ALA A 86 4.39 28.18 11.89
C ALA A 86 3.09 28.54 12.64
N SER A 87 2.92 28.00 13.85
CA SER A 87 2.00 28.51 14.89
C SER A 87 2.14 27.63 16.15
N VAL A 88 3.26 27.76 16.87
CA VAL A 88 3.39 27.84 18.34
C VAL A 88 4.80 28.37 18.61
#